data_AF-A0A2U3NGH8-F1
#
_entry.id   AF-A0A2U3NGH8-F1
#
_cell.length_a   1.000
_cell.length_b   1.000
_cell.length_c   1.000
_cell.angle_alpha   90.00
_cell.angle_beta   90.00
_cell.angle_gamma   90.00
#
_symmetry.space_group_name_H-M   'P 1'
#
loop_
_entity.id
_entity.type
_entity.pdbx_description
1 polymer ?
#
loop_
_entity_poly.entity_id
_entity_poly.type
_entity_poly.pdbx_seq_one_letter_code
_entity_poly.pdbx_strand_id
1 'polypeptide(L)' 'MREELFSGFNEAGWDEAPWDVEPTFTAEELQILLNPALSAAEAADRVGCVVHDVLRVRRTA' A
#
# COMPACT_ATOMS: atom_id res chain seq x y z
N MET A 1 43.74 -14.56 -1.48
CA MET A 1 42.63 -15.20 -2.20
C MET A 1 41.36 -14.61 -1.61
N ARG A 2 40.63 -13.81 -2.39
CA ARG A 2 39.70 -12.79 -1.90
C ARG A 2 38.36 -12.97 -2.61
N GLU A 3 37.66 -14.08 -2.36
CA GLU A 3 36.55 -14.49 -3.24
C GLU A 3 35.43 -15.24 -2.50
N GLU A 4 34.85 -14.71 -1.42
CA GLU A 4 33.63 -15.33 -0.83
C GLU A 4 32.62 -14.30 -0.26
N LEU A 5 32.60 -13.07 -0.76
CA LEU A 5 31.72 -12.01 -0.21
C LEU A 5 30.32 -11.93 -0.85
N PHE A 6 30.00 -12.73 -1.87
CA PHE A 6 28.72 -12.62 -2.57
C PHE A 6 28.13 -13.99 -2.91
N SER A 7 27.74 -14.76 -1.89
CA SER A 7 26.97 -16.01 -2.05
C SER A 7 25.47 -15.81 -1.77
N GLY A 8 24.93 -14.67 -2.19
CA GLY A 8 23.53 -14.31 -1.91
C GLY A 8 22.87 -13.46 -2.99
N PHE A 9 23.40 -13.44 -4.20
CA PHE A 9 22.71 -12.83 -5.33
C PHE A 9 21.61 -13.79 -5.78
N ASN A 10 20.44 -13.68 -5.14
CA ASN A 10 19.24 -14.39 -5.57
C ASN A 10 18.89 -13.89 -6.97
N GLU A 11 18.85 -14.81 -7.94
CA GLU A 11 18.45 -14.57 -9.33
C GLU A 11 16.93 -14.33 -9.46
N ALA A 12 16.17 -14.38 -8.36
CA ALA A 12 14.80 -13.89 -8.30
C ALA A 12 14.82 -12.36 -8.34
N GLY A 13 14.64 -11.85 -9.55
CA GLY A 13 14.80 -10.46 -9.92
C GLY A 13 13.94 -9.48 -9.14
N TRP A 14 14.30 -8.23 -9.37
CA TRP A 14 13.53 -7.02 -9.10
C TRP A 14 12.19 -6.98 -9.87
N ASP A 15 11.57 -8.14 -10.14
CA ASP A 15 10.37 -8.31 -10.95
C ASP A 15 9.13 -7.78 -10.23
N GLU A 16 9.10 -7.88 -8.90
CA GLU A 16 8.01 -7.33 -8.09
C GLU A 16 8.61 -6.43 -7.01
N ALA A 17 8.63 -5.14 -7.31
CA ALA A 17 8.89 -4.16 -6.29
C ALA A 17 7.74 -4.19 -5.27
N PRO A 18 8.01 -4.33 -3.96
CA PRO A 18 6.96 -4.32 -2.94
C PRO A 18 6.22 -2.97 -2.82
N TRP A 19 6.68 -1.93 -3.52
CA TRP A 19 5.99 -0.63 -3.69
C TRP A 19 5.18 -0.53 -4.99
N ASP A 20 5.18 -1.56 -5.83
CA ASP A 20 4.40 -1.64 -7.08
C ASP A 20 2.98 -2.20 -6.84
N VAL A 21 2.76 -2.83 -5.68
CA VAL A 21 1.42 -3.29 -5.26
C VAL A 21 0.55 -2.09 -4.92
N GLU A 22 -0.58 -1.97 -5.63
CA GLU A 22 -1.64 -1.07 -5.22
C GLU A 22 -2.19 -1.49 -3.85
N PRO A 23 -2.34 -0.58 -2.89
CA PRO A 23 -2.88 -0.92 -1.58
C PRO A 23 -4.28 -1.48 -1.76
N THR A 24 -4.45 -2.75 -1.42
CA THR A 24 -5.75 -3.43 -1.47
C THR A 24 -6.41 -3.27 -0.11
N PHE A 25 -7.54 -2.58 -0.07
CA PHE A 25 -8.31 -2.38 1.16
C PHE A 25 -9.28 -3.54 1.39
N THR A 26 -9.37 -4.01 2.63
CA THR A 26 -10.41 -4.96 3.05
C THR A 26 -11.79 -4.28 3.06
N ALA A 27 -12.87 -5.08 3.09
CA ALA A 27 -14.23 -4.55 3.15
C ALA A 27 -14.50 -3.70 4.41
N GLU A 28 -13.81 -3.98 5.52
CA GLU A 28 -13.92 -3.19 6.75
C GLU A 28 -13.21 -1.84 6.60
N GLU A 29 -12.02 -1.82 6.01
CA GLU A 29 -11.29 -0.59 5.73
C GLU A 29 -12.05 0.27 4.71
N LEU A 30 -12.63 -0.32 3.66
CA LEU A 30 -13.46 0.39 2.70
C LEU A 30 -14.66 1.08 3.34
N GLN A 31 -15.30 0.47 4.35
CA GLN A 31 -16.39 1.12 5.09
C GLN A 31 -15.91 2.37 5.83
N ILE A 32 -14.68 2.36 6.37
CA ILE A 32 -14.07 3.52 7.02
C ILE A 32 -13.74 4.59 5.98
N LEU A 33 -13.12 4.20 4.86
CA LEU A 33 -12.73 5.12 3.77
C LEU A 33 -13.93 5.80 3.12
N LEU A 34 -15.02 5.07 2.91
CA LEU A 34 -16.25 5.55 2.28
C LEU A 34 -17.18 6.27 3.26
N ASN A 35 -16.87 6.31 4.56
CA ASN A 35 -17.72 6.98 5.54
C ASN A 35 -17.72 8.50 5.33
N PRO A 36 -18.85 9.11 4.93
CA PRO A 36 -18.93 10.55 4.69
C PRO A 36 -18.89 11.38 5.99
N ALA A 37 -19.13 10.76 7.15
CA ALA A 37 -18.99 11.42 8.44
C ALA A 37 -17.51 11.63 8.84
N LEU A 38 -16.59 10.91 8.22
CA LEU A 38 -15.15 11.05 8.43
C LEU A 38 -14.52 11.90 7.33
N SER A 39 -13.64 12.81 7.74
CA SER A 39 -12.76 13.51 6.81
C SER A 39 -11.79 12.52 6.15
N ALA A 40 -11.36 12.82 4.92
CA ALA A 40 -10.45 11.94 4.20
C ALA A 40 -9.13 11.69 4.96
N ALA A 41 -8.65 12.68 5.72
CA ALA A 41 -7.48 12.55 6.59
C ALA A 41 -7.72 11.59 7.78
N GLU A 42 -8.86 11.71 8.45
CA GLU A 42 -9.23 10.84 9.58
C GLU A 42 -9.42 9.40 9.13
N ALA A 43 -10.05 9.19 7.97
CA ALA A 43 -10.21 7.87 7.40
C ALA A 43 -8.86 7.25 6.99
N ALA A 44 -7.97 8.06 6.42
CA ALA A 44 -6.62 7.65 6.04
C ALA A 44 -5.77 7.25 7.26
N ASP A 45 -5.79 8.06 8.33
CA ASP A 45 -5.08 7.78 9.59
C ASP A 45 -5.55 6.47 10.22
N ARG A 46 -6.87 6.25 10.26
CA ARG A 46 -7.47 5.06 10.86
C ARG A 46 -7.17 3.76 10.10
N VAL A 47 -7.01 3.85 8.79
CA VAL A 47 -6.66 2.70 7.91
C VAL A 47 -5.14 2.57 7.75
N GLY A 48 -4.36 3.61 8.07
CA GLY A 48 -2.92 3.64 7.85
C GLY A 48 -2.54 3.83 6.37
N CYS A 49 -3.39 4.50 5.59
CA CYS A 49 -3.14 4.78 4.18
C CYS A 49 -2.94 6.29 3.92
N VAL A 50 -2.65 6.64 2.67
CA VAL A 50 -2.52 8.06 2.28
C VAL A 50 -3.88 8.65 1.92
N VAL A 51 -4.07 9.94 2.22
CA VAL A 51 -5.31 10.67 1.89
C VAL A 51 -5.67 10.58 0.41
N HIS A 52 -4.66 10.53 -0.45
CA HIS A 52 -4.84 10.36 -1.89
C HIS A 52 -5.62 9.08 -2.24
N ASP A 53 -5.33 7.96 -1.57
CA ASP A 53 -6.06 6.71 -1.78
C ASP A 53 -7.51 6.81 -1.34
N VAL A 54 -7.78 7.51 -0.24
CA VAL A 54 -9.16 7.74 0.22
C VAL A 54 -9.97 8.52 -0.81
N LEU A 55 -9.38 9.58 -1.39
CA LEU A 55 -10.01 10.38 -2.42
C LEU A 55 -10.19 9.58 -3.72
N ARG A 56 -9.23 8.72 -4.06
CA ARG A 56 -9.32 7.80 -5.20
C ARG A 56 -10.47 6.81 -5.02
N VAL A 57 -10.53 6.13 -3.89
CA VAL A 57 -11.59 5.16 -3.53
C VAL A 57 -12.97 5.83 -3.54
N ARG A 58 -13.11 7.03 -2.97
CA ARG A 58 -14.38 7.78 -2.99
C ARG A 58 -14.81 8.26 -4.37
N ARG A 59 -13.88 8.41 -5.32
CA ARG A 59 -14.19 8.80 -6.71
C ARG A 59 -14.63 7.59 -7.54
N THR A 60 -14.09 6.41 -7.24
CA THR A 60 -14.35 5.19 -8.01
C THR A 60 -15.52 4.36 -7.48
N ALA A 61 -15.95 4.60 -6.24
CA ALA A 61 -17.18 4.04 -5.65
C ALA A 61 -18.43 4.76 -6.15
#